data_AF-A0A7K1GMS1-F1
#
_entry.id   AF-A0A7K1GMS1-F1
#
_cell.length_a   1.000
_cell.length_b   1.000
_cell.length_c   1.000
_cell.angle_alpha   90.00
_cell.angle_beta   90.00
_cell.angle_gamma   90.00
#
_symmetry.space_group_name_H-M   'P 1'
#
loop_
_entity.id
_entity.type
_entity.pdbx_description
1 polymer ?
#
loop_
_entity_poly.entity_id
_entity_poly.type
_entity_poly.pdbx_seq_one_letter_code
_entity_poly.pdbx_strand_id
1 'polypeptide(L)'
;MKIIDWYILKRYLMTFTVMLLLFVPIGIVIDVSEKVNKMMDKNAPIEEILQYYLDFTIYFANMLFPIFLFISIIWFTSKLANNTEIVAILSSGISFNRFLRPYFIGATMVCMMALFMAFYLVPKASAGYNDFRYKYLTSSEARESQNVYRQISQNEFIYVSSFSYSTKTGFNFMMEEMDGNKLKTKITAERIVWDPDNQSYILHNYVRRDVGIEGDKLEMESKKELSLDFDLDDLTPVVYAAETMQLKQLKNFIAKEQSRGSSNINIYLVVLYKKYSVPISAFILTIIAVSVSSMKRRGGMGVNLAIGIALAFIYVFFDKIFSVLGEASSIPPIIAVWIPNIVFAILGIYLLRNARR
;
A
#
# COMPACT_ATOMS: atom_id res chain seq x y z
N MET A 1 7.24 -34.50 8.76
CA MET A 1 6.07 -33.94 9.46
C MET A 1 5.20 -35.10 9.93
N LYS A 2 4.68 -35.08 11.16
CA LYS A 2 3.79 -36.14 11.67
C LYS A 2 2.39 -35.98 11.05
N ILE A 3 1.56 -37.03 11.06
CA ILE A 3 0.20 -37.04 10.48
C ILE A 3 -0.65 -35.85 10.96
N ILE A 4 -0.55 -35.51 12.26
CA ILE A 4 -1.26 -34.36 12.87
C ILE A 4 -0.81 -33.03 12.25
N ASP A 5 0.48 -32.85 11.98
CA ASP A 5 1.00 -31.60 11.41
C ASP A 5 0.39 -31.36 10.02
N TRP A 6 0.32 -32.41 9.19
CA TRP A 6 -0.24 -32.34 7.84
C TRP A 6 -1.76 -32.15 7.86
N TYR A 7 -2.45 -32.82 8.80
CA TYR A 7 -3.88 -32.65 9.00
C TYR A 7 -4.24 -31.19 9.34
N ILE A 8 -3.53 -30.58 10.29
CA ILE A 8 -3.71 -29.18 10.66
C ILE A 8 -3.39 -28.28 9.47
N LEU A 9 -2.18 -28.41 8.91
CA LEU A 9 -1.69 -27.55 7.82
C LEU A 9 -2.62 -27.54 6.61
N LYS A 10 -2.98 -28.72 6.10
CA LYS A 10 -3.84 -28.85 4.91
C LYS A 10 -5.21 -28.21 5.16
N ARG A 11 -5.82 -28.48 6.32
CA ARG A 11 -7.19 -28.01 6.59
C ARG A 11 -7.26 -26.50 6.73
N TYR A 12 -6.36 -25.87 7.48
CA TYR A 12 -6.46 -24.42 7.63
C TYR A 12 -6.01 -23.67 6.37
N LEU A 13 -5.04 -24.18 5.59
CA LEU A 13 -4.68 -23.57 4.29
C LEU A 13 -5.82 -23.71 3.27
N MET A 14 -6.56 -24.82 3.32
CA MET A 14 -7.79 -24.98 2.53
C MET A 14 -8.85 -23.96 2.96
N THR A 15 -9.08 -23.78 4.27
CA THR A 15 -9.99 -22.74 4.78
C THR A 15 -9.57 -21.35 4.32
N PHE A 16 -8.28 -21.03 4.39
CA PHE A 16 -7.72 -19.76 3.92
C PHE A 16 -8.01 -19.49 2.44
N THR A 17 -7.78 -20.51 1.60
CA THR A 17 -8.04 -20.40 0.16
C THR A 17 -9.54 -20.24 -0.13
N VAL A 18 -10.39 -20.98 0.58
CA VAL A 18 -11.86 -20.85 0.47
C VAL A 18 -12.32 -19.46 0.91
N MET A 19 -11.76 -18.91 1.99
CA MET A 19 -12.08 -17.55 2.43
C MET A 19 -11.70 -16.51 1.37
N LEU A 20 -10.52 -16.63 0.76
CA LEU A 20 -10.14 -15.73 -0.35
C LEU A 20 -11.11 -15.84 -1.53
N LEU A 21 -11.43 -17.06 -1.96
CA LEU A 21 -12.35 -17.29 -3.08
C LEU A 21 -13.78 -16.79 -2.80
N LEU A 22 -14.20 -16.76 -1.53
CA LEU A 22 -15.52 -16.27 -1.15
C LEU A 22 -15.55 -14.75 -1.02
N PHE A 23 -14.55 -14.14 -0.40
CA PHE A 23 -14.57 -12.71 -0.08
C PHE A 23 -14.07 -11.81 -1.21
N VAL A 24 -13.16 -12.27 -2.07
CA VAL A 24 -12.69 -11.48 -3.22
C VAL A 24 -13.84 -11.09 -4.15
N PRO A 25 -14.72 -12.02 -4.60
CA PRO A 25 -15.88 -11.66 -5.41
C PRO A 25 -16.82 -10.68 -4.72
N ILE A 26 -17.03 -10.81 -3.39
CA ILE A 26 -17.85 -9.86 -2.63
C ILE A 26 -17.22 -8.46 -2.69
N GLY A 27 -15.90 -8.37 -2.50
CA GLY A 27 -15.18 -7.10 -2.63
C GLY A 27 -15.31 -6.48 -4.01
N ILE A 28 -15.22 -7.29 -5.08
CA ILE A 28 -15.43 -6.84 -6.45
C ILE A 28 -16.85 -6.30 -6.64
N VAL A 29 -17.87 -7.02 -6.17
CA VAL A 29 -19.28 -6.58 -6.30
C VAL A 29 -19.52 -5.25 -5.59
N ILE A 30 -18.96 -5.07 -4.39
CA ILE A 30 -19.06 -3.80 -3.65
C ILE A 30 -18.38 -2.67 -4.45
N ASP A 31 -17.16 -2.89 -4.94
CA ASP A 31 -16.41 -1.91 -5.72
C ASP A 31 -17.15 -1.51 -7.01
N VAL A 32 -17.69 -2.50 -7.74
CA VAL A 32 -18.57 -2.28 -8.90
C VAL A 32 -19.76 -1.43 -8.51
N SER A 33 -20.49 -1.81 -7.47
CA SER A 33 -21.71 -1.11 -7.05
C SER A 33 -21.47 0.36 -6.71
N GLU A 34 -20.31 0.69 -6.13
CA GLU A 34 -19.95 2.07 -5.77
C GLU A 34 -19.55 2.91 -7.00
N LYS A 35 -18.99 2.29 -8.04
CA LYS A 35 -18.28 3.00 -9.12
C LYS A 35 -18.91 2.85 -10.50
N VAL A 36 -19.87 1.94 -10.68
CA VAL A 36 -20.48 1.63 -11.98
C VAL A 36 -21.02 2.86 -12.70
N ASN A 37 -21.70 3.76 -11.98
CA ASN A 37 -22.25 4.98 -12.56
C ASN A 37 -21.15 5.86 -13.19
N LYS A 38 -20.01 6.03 -12.50
CA LYS A 38 -18.88 6.81 -13.03
C LYS A 38 -18.22 6.16 -14.25
N MET A 39 -18.12 4.82 -14.25
CA MET A 39 -17.60 4.07 -15.39
C MET A 39 -18.49 4.23 -16.62
N MET A 40 -19.82 4.22 -16.42
CA MET A 40 -20.80 4.43 -17.47
C MET A 40 -20.76 5.88 -18.00
N ASP A 41 -20.73 6.87 -17.11
CA ASP A 41 -20.68 8.29 -17.48
C ASP A 41 -19.46 8.64 -18.34
N LYS A 42 -18.33 7.96 -18.11
CA LYS A 42 -17.08 8.14 -18.85
C LYS A 42 -16.90 7.15 -20.03
N ASN A 43 -17.92 6.35 -20.34
CA ASN A 43 -17.89 5.34 -21.41
C ASN A 43 -16.65 4.44 -21.34
N ALA A 44 -16.32 3.93 -20.15
CA ALA A 44 -15.16 3.07 -19.94
C ALA A 44 -15.29 1.76 -20.75
N PRO A 45 -14.29 1.38 -21.57
CA PRO A 45 -14.33 0.13 -22.32
C PRO A 45 -14.38 -1.08 -21.39
N ILE A 46 -15.18 -2.10 -21.73
CA ILE A 46 -15.33 -3.32 -20.93
C ILE A 46 -13.98 -4.03 -20.72
N GLU A 47 -13.10 -4.01 -21.73
CA GLU A 47 -11.76 -4.59 -21.63
C GLU A 47 -10.92 -3.92 -20.53
N GLU A 48 -10.94 -2.59 -20.46
CA GLU A 48 -10.23 -1.84 -19.41
C GLU A 48 -10.86 -2.08 -18.03
N ILE A 49 -12.19 -2.24 -17.96
CA ILE A 49 -12.89 -2.60 -16.71
C ILE A 49 -12.46 -4.00 -16.23
N LEU A 50 -12.37 -4.99 -17.13
CA LEU A 50 -11.92 -6.34 -16.78
C LEU A 50 -10.48 -6.33 -16.28
N GLN A 51 -9.59 -5.62 -16.96
CA GLN A 51 -8.20 -5.47 -16.53
C GLN A 51 -8.12 -4.79 -15.15
N TYR A 52 -8.90 -3.73 -14.93
CA TYR A 52 -9.01 -3.06 -13.63
C TYR A 52 -9.42 -4.02 -12.51
N TYR A 53 -10.38 -4.92 -12.73
CA TYR A 53 -10.80 -5.86 -11.69
C TYR A 53 -9.81 -7.02 -11.48
N LEU A 54 -9.03 -7.40 -12.48
CA LEU A 54 -7.90 -8.32 -12.30
C LEU A 54 -6.82 -7.68 -11.40
N ASP A 55 -6.48 -6.43 -11.68
CA ASP A 55 -5.50 -5.66 -10.92
C ASP A 55 -6.00 -5.36 -9.49
N PHE A 56 -7.26 -4.96 -9.35
CA PHE A 56 -7.91 -4.81 -8.06
C PHE A 56 -7.88 -6.11 -7.26
N THR A 57 -8.13 -7.26 -7.89
CA THR A 57 -8.12 -8.56 -7.21
C THR A 57 -6.77 -8.84 -6.56
N ILE A 58 -5.66 -8.62 -7.28
CA ILE A 58 -4.30 -8.84 -6.75
C ILE A 58 -4.01 -7.88 -5.58
N TYR A 59 -4.31 -6.60 -5.78
CA TYR A 59 -4.10 -5.56 -4.78
C TYR A 59 -4.91 -5.83 -3.49
N PHE A 60 -6.22 -6.05 -3.67
CA PHE A 60 -7.17 -6.28 -2.59
C PHE A 60 -6.94 -7.61 -1.87
N ALA A 61 -6.66 -8.69 -2.60
CA ALA A 61 -6.34 -9.98 -1.99
C ALA A 61 -5.10 -9.87 -1.10
N ASN A 62 -4.02 -9.25 -1.57
CA ASN A 62 -2.80 -9.09 -0.76
C ASN A 62 -3.06 -8.32 0.55
N MET A 63 -3.93 -7.31 0.53
CA MET A 63 -4.33 -6.57 1.74
C MET A 63 -5.07 -7.46 2.76
N LEU A 64 -5.88 -8.42 2.30
CA LEU A 64 -6.69 -9.28 3.16
C LEU A 64 -5.96 -10.51 3.69
N PHE A 65 -4.75 -10.81 3.21
CA PHE A 65 -4.01 -12.03 3.55
C PHE A 65 -3.81 -12.25 5.06
N PRO A 66 -3.30 -11.29 5.84
CA PRO A 66 -3.10 -11.49 7.28
C PRO A 66 -4.44 -11.75 8.01
N ILE A 67 -5.51 -11.09 7.57
CA ILE A 67 -6.84 -11.18 8.18
C ILE A 67 -7.46 -12.54 7.88
N PHE A 68 -7.42 -13.00 6.63
CA PHE A 68 -7.97 -14.32 6.31
C PHE A 68 -7.13 -15.45 6.85
N LEU A 69 -5.81 -15.31 6.93
CA LEU A 69 -4.97 -16.28 7.63
C LEU A 69 -5.43 -16.40 9.09
N PHE A 70 -5.62 -15.27 9.76
CA PHE A 70 -6.08 -15.20 11.14
C PHE A 70 -7.46 -15.85 11.35
N ILE A 71 -8.46 -15.45 10.55
CA ILE A 71 -9.82 -15.99 10.66
C ILE A 71 -9.85 -17.49 10.34
N SER A 72 -9.06 -17.94 9.35
CA SER A 72 -8.96 -19.36 8.98
C SER A 72 -8.41 -20.20 10.12
N ILE A 73 -7.37 -19.71 10.79
CA ILE A 73 -6.78 -20.39 11.95
C ILE A 73 -7.80 -20.45 13.10
N ILE A 74 -8.52 -19.36 13.37
CA ILE A 74 -9.55 -19.36 14.42
C ILE A 74 -10.67 -20.34 14.10
N TRP A 75 -11.21 -20.29 12.88
CA TRP A 75 -12.30 -21.17 12.46
C TRP A 75 -11.89 -22.64 12.60
N PHE A 76 -10.73 -22.99 12.05
CA PHE A 76 -10.26 -24.36 12.07
C PHE A 76 -9.92 -24.84 13.48
N THR A 77 -9.18 -24.04 14.25
CA THR A 77 -8.75 -24.43 15.60
C THR A 77 -9.94 -24.46 16.56
N SER A 78 -10.90 -23.56 16.41
CA SER A 78 -12.15 -23.59 17.18
C SER A 78 -12.94 -24.86 16.88
N LYS A 79 -12.94 -25.33 15.62
CA LYS A 79 -13.56 -26.61 15.25
C LYS A 79 -12.87 -27.79 15.94
N LEU A 80 -11.54 -27.83 15.94
CA LEU A 80 -10.77 -28.85 16.67
C LEU A 80 -11.07 -28.82 18.18
N ALA A 81 -11.14 -27.63 18.77
CA ALA A 81 -11.42 -27.45 20.21
C ALA A 81 -12.81 -27.97 20.57
N ASN A 82 -13.82 -27.65 19.75
CA ASN A 82 -15.20 -28.07 19.98
C ASN A 82 -15.38 -29.59 19.83
N ASN A 83 -14.71 -30.19 18.85
CA ASN A 83 -14.64 -31.64 18.66
C ASN A 83 -13.76 -32.36 19.69
N THR A 84 -13.20 -31.65 20.68
CA THR A 84 -12.27 -32.17 21.69
C THR A 84 -10.98 -32.80 21.13
N GLU A 85 -10.67 -32.57 19.85
CA GLU A 85 -9.45 -33.04 19.19
C GLU A 85 -8.20 -32.43 19.84
N ILE A 86 -8.26 -31.14 20.22
CA ILE A 86 -7.13 -30.47 20.91
C ILE A 86 -6.86 -31.12 22.27
N VAL A 87 -7.91 -31.41 23.04
CA VAL A 87 -7.78 -32.04 24.36
C VAL A 87 -7.15 -33.43 24.22
N ALA A 88 -7.61 -34.23 23.24
CA ALA A 88 -7.03 -35.54 22.96
C ALA A 88 -5.54 -35.46 22.56
N ILE A 89 -5.18 -34.49 21.71
CA ILE A 89 -3.78 -34.24 21.31
C ILE A 89 -2.92 -33.90 22.53
N LEU A 90 -3.34 -32.95 23.37
CA LEU A 90 -2.55 -32.52 24.52
C LEU A 90 -2.44 -33.62 25.60
N SER A 91 -3.52 -34.38 25.84
CA SER A 91 -3.52 -35.51 26.77
C SER A 91 -2.63 -36.67 26.33
N SER A 92 -2.29 -36.77 25.04
CA SER A 92 -1.32 -37.76 24.52
C SER A 92 0.16 -37.41 24.80
N GLY A 93 0.42 -36.36 25.57
CA GLY A 93 1.78 -35.90 25.92
C GLY A 93 2.38 -34.92 24.91
N ILE A 94 1.63 -34.48 23.91
CA ILE A 94 2.08 -33.47 22.96
C ILE A 94 1.97 -32.08 23.61
N SER A 95 3.09 -31.38 23.76
CA SER A 95 3.10 -30.03 24.32
C SER A 95 2.38 -29.02 23.41
N PHE A 96 1.80 -27.97 23.99
CA PHE A 96 1.17 -26.88 23.23
C PHE A 96 2.13 -26.22 22.22
N ASN A 97 3.42 -26.14 22.56
CA ASN A 97 4.45 -25.62 21.65
C ASN A 97 4.67 -26.52 20.44
N ARG A 98 4.52 -27.84 20.58
CA ARG A 98 4.57 -28.76 19.45
C ARG A 98 3.31 -28.64 18.59
N PHE A 99 2.15 -28.48 19.22
CA PHE A 99 0.87 -28.24 18.54
C PHE A 99 0.88 -26.96 17.69
N LEU A 100 1.59 -25.91 18.13
CA LEU A 100 1.73 -24.65 17.38
C LEU A 100 2.56 -24.75 16.09
N ARG A 101 3.47 -25.73 15.97
CA ARG A 101 4.42 -25.81 14.83
C ARG A 101 3.76 -25.82 13.45
N PRO A 102 2.73 -26.65 13.15
CA PRO A 102 2.07 -26.63 11.84
C PRO A 102 1.45 -25.27 11.49
N TYR A 103 0.96 -24.52 12.48
CA TYR A 103 0.42 -23.17 12.26
C TYR A 103 1.52 -22.18 11.85
N PHE A 104 2.69 -22.22 12.49
CA PHE A 104 3.84 -21.40 12.09
C PHE A 104 4.36 -21.78 10.71
N ILE A 105 4.38 -23.07 10.36
CA ILE A 105 4.82 -23.53 9.04
C ILE A 105 3.95 -22.94 7.94
N GLY A 106 2.62 -23.07 8.01
CA GLY A 106 1.80 -22.50 6.94
C GLY A 106 1.61 -20.99 7.07
N ALA A 107 1.76 -20.38 8.26
CA ALA A 107 1.89 -18.92 8.36
C ALA A 107 3.12 -18.42 7.60
N THR A 108 4.25 -19.16 7.69
CA THR A 108 5.45 -18.88 6.88
C THR A 108 5.16 -19.05 5.39
N MET A 109 4.44 -20.11 4.98
CA MET A 109 4.05 -20.31 3.57
C MET A 109 3.20 -19.15 3.04
N VAL A 110 2.16 -18.74 3.76
CA VAL A 110 1.30 -17.62 3.38
C VAL A 110 2.07 -16.30 3.39
N CYS A 111 2.95 -16.10 4.36
CA CYS A 111 3.83 -14.92 4.46
C CYS A 111 4.79 -14.82 3.27
N MET A 112 5.44 -15.93 2.86
CA MET A 112 6.28 -15.97 1.67
C MET A 112 5.48 -15.66 0.40
N MET A 113 4.26 -16.20 0.29
CA MET A 113 3.35 -15.90 -0.82
C MET A 113 2.95 -14.41 -0.84
N ALA A 114 2.62 -13.84 0.32
CA ALA A 114 2.29 -12.43 0.48
C ALA A 114 3.46 -11.53 0.09
N LEU A 115 4.68 -11.85 0.55
CA LEU A 115 5.90 -11.11 0.20
C LEU A 115 6.20 -11.18 -1.29
N PHE A 116 6.08 -12.37 -1.89
CA PHE A 116 6.23 -12.53 -3.33
C PHE A 116 5.23 -11.66 -4.09
N MET A 117 3.95 -11.67 -3.68
CA MET A 117 2.96 -10.80 -4.28
C MET A 117 3.29 -9.32 -4.08
N ALA A 118 3.61 -8.90 -2.85
CA ALA A 118 3.91 -7.52 -2.50
C ALA A 118 5.11 -6.92 -3.24
N PHE A 119 6.09 -7.76 -3.63
CA PHE A 119 7.29 -7.31 -4.35
C PHE A 119 7.16 -7.37 -5.87
N TYR A 120 6.38 -8.30 -6.42
CA TYR A 120 6.37 -8.55 -7.88
C TYR A 120 5.01 -8.33 -8.54
N LEU A 121 3.92 -8.74 -7.89
CA LEU A 121 2.57 -8.72 -8.48
C LEU A 121 1.82 -7.44 -8.12
N VAL A 122 1.82 -7.06 -6.85
CA VAL A 122 1.14 -5.88 -6.32
C VAL A 122 1.63 -4.59 -6.98
N PRO A 123 2.94 -4.34 -7.20
CA PRO A 123 3.38 -3.12 -7.87
C PRO A 123 2.77 -2.95 -9.29
N LYS A 124 2.71 -4.03 -10.06
CA LYS A 124 2.10 -4.04 -11.41
C LYS A 124 0.59 -3.85 -11.35
N ALA A 125 -0.06 -4.58 -10.45
CA ALA A 125 -1.50 -4.49 -10.26
C ALA A 125 -1.92 -3.11 -9.75
N SER A 126 -1.19 -2.53 -8.79
CA SER A 126 -1.41 -1.17 -8.30
C SER A 126 -1.25 -0.14 -9.41
N ALA A 127 -0.33 -0.33 -10.36
CA ALA A 127 -0.18 0.58 -11.48
C ALA A 127 -1.43 0.59 -12.38
N GLY A 128 -1.90 -0.59 -12.82
CA GLY A 128 -3.12 -0.70 -13.64
C GLY A 128 -4.39 -0.27 -12.89
N TYR A 129 -4.50 -0.66 -11.62
CA TYR A 129 -5.60 -0.24 -10.73
C TYR A 129 -5.68 1.29 -10.59
N ASN A 130 -4.54 1.94 -10.34
CA ASN A 130 -4.51 3.39 -10.18
C ASN A 130 -4.70 4.11 -11.52
N ASP A 131 -4.09 3.64 -12.62
CA ASP A 131 -4.25 4.24 -13.94
C ASP A 131 -5.72 4.27 -14.38
N PHE A 132 -6.44 3.15 -14.23
CA PHE A 132 -7.88 3.11 -14.53
C PHE A 132 -8.68 4.05 -13.62
N ARG A 133 -8.39 4.07 -12.31
CA ARG A 133 -9.07 4.99 -11.38
C ARG A 133 -8.87 6.43 -11.76
N TYR A 134 -7.64 6.78 -12.13
CA TYR A 134 -7.37 8.09 -12.69
C TYR A 134 -8.23 8.28 -13.92
N LYS A 135 -8.10 7.46 -14.95
CA LYS A 135 -8.73 7.60 -16.27
C LYS A 135 -10.26 7.60 -16.29
N TYR A 136 -10.95 6.97 -15.33
CA TYR A 136 -12.42 6.86 -15.36
C TYR A 136 -13.16 7.25 -14.08
N LEU A 137 -12.52 7.23 -12.91
CA LEU A 137 -13.23 7.33 -11.62
C LEU A 137 -12.97 8.64 -10.87
N THR A 138 -11.86 9.31 -11.18
CA THR A 138 -11.50 10.63 -10.65
C THR A 138 -12.06 11.72 -11.57
N SER A 139 -12.71 12.74 -11.00
CA SER A 139 -13.18 13.92 -11.76
C SER A 139 -12.00 14.61 -12.44
N SER A 140 -12.23 15.24 -13.60
CA SER A 140 -11.18 15.98 -14.32
C SER A 140 -10.54 17.04 -13.43
N GLU A 141 -11.33 17.69 -12.56
CA GLU A 141 -10.85 18.65 -11.56
C GLU A 141 -9.91 18.01 -10.54
N ALA A 142 -10.15 16.79 -10.06
CA ALA A 142 -9.24 16.11 -9.13
C ALA A 142 -7.97 15.53 -9.80
N ARG A 143 -7.95 15.41 -11.14
CA ARG A 143 -6.72 15.18 -11.92
C ARG A 143 -5.94 16.47 -12.17
N GLU A 144 -6.64 17.59 -12.32
CA GLU A 144 -6.08 18.89 -12.66
C GLU A 144 -5.77 19.78 -11.44
N SER A 145 -6.28 19.47 -10.25
CA SER A 145 -6.12 20.32 -9.07
C SER A 145 -5.08 19.79 -8.08
N GLN A 146 -3.93 19.33 -8.57
CA GLN A 146 -2.82 18.97 -7.68
C GLN A 146 -1.63 19.83 -8.04
N ASN A 147 -1.57 20.98 -7.35
CA ASN A 147 -0.40 21.84 -7.29
C ASN A 147 0.82 20.99 -6.87
N VAL A 148 1.62 20.56 -7.84
CA VAL A 148 2.85 19.81 -7.57
C VAL A 148 3.95 20.85 -7.47
N TYR A 149 4.41 21.11 -6.25
CA TYR A 149 5.61 21.88 -5.99
C TYR A 149 6.71 20.92 -5.54
N ARG A 150 7.86 20.93 -6.23
CA ARG A 150 9.00 20.09 -5.87
C ARG A 150 10.31 20.84 -5.94
N GLN A 151 11.21 20.48 -5.05
CA GLN A 151 12.60 20.87 -5.11
C GLN A 151 13.40 19.78 -5.86
N ILE A 152 14.13 20.16 -6.90
CA ILE A 152 14.85 19.21 -7.77
C ILE A 152 16.32 19.11 -7.38
N SER A 153 16.93 20.25 -7.08
CA SER A 153 18.30 20.39 -6.57
C SER A 153 18.30 21.32 -5.34
N GLN A 154 19.46 21.59 -4.73
CA GLN A 154 19.55 22.48 -3.56
C GLN A 154 18.94 23.87 -3.82
N ASN A 155 18.97 24.32 -5.07
CA ASN A 155 18.65 25.67 -5.47
C ASN A 155 17.53 25.75 -6.53
N GLU A 156 17.01 24.63 -7.01
CA GLU A 156 16.01 24.62 -8.09
C GLU A 156 14.68 24.04 -7.63
N PHE A 157 13.62 24.77 -7.94
CA PHE A 157 12.24 24.41 -7.61
C PHE A 157 11.42 24.36 -8.88
N ILE A 158 10.50 23.42 -8.96
CA ILE A 158 9.50 23.33 -10.00
C ILE A 158 8.10 23.37 -9.43
N TYR A 159 7.20 23.84 -10.26
CA TYR A 159 5.79 23.86 -10.01
C TYR A 159 5.03 23.50 -11.29
N VAL A 160 4.01 22.67 -11.16
CA VAL A 160 2.94 22.50 -12.15
C VAL A 160 1.61 22.53 -11.45
N SER A 161 0.62 23.18 -12.06
CA SER A 161 -0.75 23.16 -11.52
C SER A 161 -1.38 21.77 -11.69
N SER A 162 -1.04 21.10 -12.78
CA SER A 162 -1.53 19.77 -13.12
C SER A 162 -0.57 19.04 -14.05
N PHE A 163 -0.62 17.71 -14.00
CA PHE A 163 0.13 16.86 -14.90
C PHE A 163 -0.64 15.58 -15.22
N SER A 164 -0.70 15.24 -16.51
CA SER A 164 -1.33 14.04 -17.04
C SER A 164 -0.29 13.04 -17.50
N TYR A 165 -0.25 11.87 -16.86
CA TYR A 165 0.71 10.81 -17.19
C TYR A 165 0.45 10.17 -18.56
N SER A 166 -0.83 10.02 -18.95
CA SER A 166 -1.22 9.38 -20.22
C SER A 166 -0.84 10.23 -21.44
N THR A 167 -1.01 11.54 -21.35
CA THR A 167 -0.65 12.49 -22.40
C THR A 167 0.73 13.11 -22.20
N LYS A 168 1.42 12.76 -21.11
CA LYS A 168 2.75 13.29 -20.72
C LYS A 168 2.82 14.82 -20.77
N THR A 169 1.74 15.47 -20.35
CA THR A 169 1.52 16.92 -20.47
C THR A 169 1.19 17.54 -19.13
N GLY A 170 1.84 18.65 -18.78
CA GLY A 170 1.52 19.48 -17.62
C GLY A 170 1.14 20.91 -17.97
N PHE A 171 0.47 21.59 -17.05
CA PHE A 171 -0.01 22.96 -17.23
C PHE A 171 0.52 23.91 -16.16
N ASN A 172 0.60 25.20 -16.51
CA ASN A 172 1.16 26.28 -15.69
C ASN A 172 2.50 25.90 -15.06
N PHE A 173 3.42 25.44 -15.91
CA PHE A 173 4.75 25.06 -15.48
C PHE A 173 5.55 26.29 -15.06
N MET A 174 6.28 26.13 -13.97
CA MET A 174 7.23 27.11 -13.46
C MET A 174 8.46 26.38 -12.94
N MET A 175 9.64 26.93 -13.23
CA MET A 175 10.91 26.50 -12.65
C MET A 175 11.65 27.73 -12.14
N GLU A 176 12.15 27.67 -10.92
CA GLU A 176 12.85 28.75 -10.24
C GLU A 176 14.23 28.26 -9.80
N GLU A 177 15.28 28.96 -10.23
CA GLU A 177 16.65 28.79 -9.76
C GLU A 177 16.95 29.91 -8.76
N MET A 178 17.36 29.54 -7.55
CA MET A 178 17.65 30.42 -6.43
C MET A 178 19.16 30.48 -6.17
N ASP A 179 19.68 31.64 -5.81
CA ASP A 179 21.02 31.81 -5.26
C ASP A 179 20.90 32.26 -3.80
N GLY A 180 20.94 31.29 -2.89
CA GLY A 180 20.60 31.50 -1.48
C GLY A 180 19.14 31.95 -1.33
N ASN A 181 18.94 33.22 -0.97
CA ASN A 181 17.60 33.80 -0.75
C ASN A 181 17.14 34.74 -1.89
N LYS A 182 17.86 34.74 -3.02
CA LYS A 182 17.56 35.58 -4.19
C LYS A 182 17.17 34.70 -5.38
N LEU A 183 16.10 35.06 -6.06
CA LEU A 183 15.73 34.43 -7.33
C LEU A 183 16.75 34.84 -8.40
N LYS A 184 17.36 33.86 -9.07
CA LYS A 184 18.35 34.06 -10.14
C LYS A 184 17.69 33.94 -11.51
N THR A 185 16.97 32.84 -11.75
CA THR A 185 16.28 32.59 -13.02
C THR A 185 14.89 32.02 -12.75
N LYS A 186 13.91 32.45 -13.54
CA LYS A 186 12.55 31.91 -13.51
C LYS A 186 12.10 31.57 -14.92
N ILE A 187 11.73 30.32 -15.14
CA ILE A 187 11.12 29.83 -16.36
C ILE A 187 9.64 29.61 -16.08
N THR A 188 8.76 30.05 -16.97
CA THR A 188 7.33 29.76 -16.93
C THR A 188 6.86 29.31 -18.31
N ALA A 189 5.89 28.40 -18.33
CA ALA A 189 5.22 27.98 -19.56
C ALA A 189 3.77 27.63 -19.25
N GLU A 190 2.87 27.92 -20.19
CA GLU A 190 1.46 27.55 -20.06
C GLU A 190 1.30 26.03 -20.10
N ARG A 191 2.10 25.35 -20.92
CA ARG A 191 2.07 23.91 -21.10
C ARG A 191 3.46 23.32 -21.29
N ILE A 192 3.75 22.23 -20.61
CA ILE A 192 4.99 21.43 -20.76
C ILE A 192 4.63 20.03 -21.25
N VAL A 193 5.31 19.52 -22.26
CA VAL A 193 5.08 18.19 -22.84
C VAL A 193 6.40 17.43 -22.89
N TRP A 194 6.43 16.18 -22.42
CA TRP A 194 7.63 15.34 -22.54
C TRP A 194 7.69 14.65 -23.90
N ASP A 195 8.80 14.84 -24.60
CA ASP A 195 9.12 14.17 -25.85
C ASP A 195 9.99 12.93 -25.58
N PRO A 196 9.47 11.70 -25.78
CA PRO A 196 10.23 10.48 -25.55
C PRO A 196 11.39 10.27 -26.53
N ASP A 197 11.30 10.81 -27.74
CA ASP A 197 12.25 10.54 -28.83
C ASP A 197 13.54 11.33 -28.64
N ASN A 198 13.42 12.58 -28.18
CA ASN A 198 14.55 13.50 -27.95
C ASN A 198 14.98 13.57 -26.47
N GLN A 199 14.28 12.89 -25.56
CA GLN A 199 14.48 13.00 -24.10
C GLN A 199 14.48 14.47 -23.62
N SER A 200 13.56 15.27 -24.16
CA SER A 200 13.47 16.71 -23.94
C SER A 200 12.06 17.12 -23.55
N TYR A 201 11.93 18.33 -23.03
CA TYR A 201 10.65 18.96 -22.74
C TYR A 201 10.34 20.03 -23.78
N ILE A 202 9.11 20.01 -24.29
CA ILE A 202 8.55 21.04 -25.16
C ILE A 202 7.68 21.96 -24.31
N LEU A 203 8.10 23.22 -24.19
CA LEU A 203 7.42 24.27 -23.43
C LEU A 203 6.66 25.18 -24.40
N HIS A 204 5.37 25.37 -24.17
CA HIS A 204 4.51 26.27 -24.93
C HIS A 204 4.29 27.58 -24.17
N ASN A 205 4.32 28.69 -24.89
CA ASN A 205 4.27 30.04 -24.32
C ASN A 205 5.35 30.20 -23.24
N TYR A 206 6.57 29.90 -23.65
CA TYR A 206 7.77 29.93 -22.82
C TYR A 206 8.18 31.37 -22.51
N VAL A 207 8.45 31.63 -21.25
CA VAL A 207 9.05 32.87 -20.77
C VAL A 207 10.17 32.53 -19.80
N ARG A 208 11.39 32.97 -20.09
CA ARG A 208 12.53 32.91 -19.17
C ARG A 208 12.88 34.31 -18.72
N ARG A 209 12.97 34.48 -17.41
CA ARG A 209 13.34 35.72 -16.72
C ARG A 209 14.65 35.48 -15.98
N ASP A 210 15.71 36.16 -16.40
CA ASP A 210 16.94 36.26 -15.63
C ASP A 210 16.90 37.53 -14.79
N VAL A 211 17.01 37.38 -13.47
CA VAL A 211 16.91 38.48 -12.52
C VAL A 211 18.26 39.15 -12.39
N GLY A 212 18.37 40.38 -12.89
CA GLY A 212 19.59 41.18 -12.88
C GLY A 212 19.54 42.31 -11.85
N ILE A 213 20.71 42.83 -11.46
CA ILE A 213 20.82 43.94 -10.50
C ILE A 213 20.27 45.25 -11.09
N GLU A 214 20.39 45.45 -12.40
CA GLU A 214 19.97 46.66 -13.13
C GLU A 214 18.69 46.47 -13.97
N GLY A 215 17.97 45.37 -13.73
CA GLY A 215 16.77 45.01 -14.47
C GLY A 215 16.81 43.57 -14.99
N ASP A 216 15.62 43.07 -15.34
CA ASP A 216 15.46 41.68 -15.76
C ASP A 216 15.64 41.52 -17.27
N LYS A 217 16.20 40.38 -17.67
CA LYS A 217 16.19 39.96 -19.08
C LYS A 217 15.08 38.95 -19.29
N LEU A 218 14.21 39.21 -20.28
CA LEU A 218 13.12 38.34 -20.66
C LEU A 218 13.38 37.73 -22.04
N GLU A 219 13.35 36.41 -22.11
CA GLU A 219 13.32 35.64 -23.35
C GLU A 219 11.92 35.03 -23.47
N MET A 220 11.25 35.26 -24.60
CA MET A 220 9.88 34.79 -24.83
C MET A 220 9.81 34.03 -26.15
N GLU A 221 9.26 32.83 -26.12
CA GLU A 221 9.07 32.00 -27.31
C GLU A 221 7.72 31.29 -27.25
N SER A 222 7.02 31.18 -28.38
CA SER A 222 5.73 30.46 -28.45
C SER A 222 5.90 28.96 -28.23
N LYS A 223 7.06 28.41 -28.59
CA LYS A 223 7.45 27.02 -28.39
C LYS A 223 8.96 26.92 -28.23
N LYS A 224 9.43 26.35 -27.11
CA LYS A 224 10.86 26.10 -26.83
C LYS A 224 11.06 24.62 -26.50
N GLU A 225 12.10 24.02 -27.03
CA GLU A 225 12.56 22.68 -26.63
C GLU A 225 13.76 22.82 -25.70
N LEU A 226 13.70 22.18 -24.53
CA LEU A 226 14.75 22.23 -23.51
C LEU A 226 14.97 20.84 -22.90
N SER A 227 16.24 20.49 -22.69
CA SER A 227 16.60 19.39 -21.79
C SER A 227 16.68 19.95 -20.37
N LEU A 228 15.76 19.52 -19.51
CA LEU A 228 15.71 19.92 -18.10
C LEU A 228 16.20 18.75 -17.24
N ASP A 229 16.93 19.04 -16.16
CA ASP A 229 17.54 18.04 -15.29
C ASP A 229 16.54 17.49 -14.25
N PHE A 230 15.39 17.02 -14.72
CA PHE A 230 14.40 16.33 -13.90
C PHE A 230 13.62 15.28 -14.67
N ASP A 231 13.06 14.32 -13.92
CA ASP A 231 12.32 13.20 -14.52
C ASP A 231 10.85 13.55 -14.70
N LEU A 232 10.17 12.85 -15.62
CA LEU A 232 8.71 12.97 -15.80
C LEU A 232 7.93 12.74 -14.49
N ASP A 233 8.42 11.81 -13.67
CA ASP A 233 7.83 11.47 -12.38
C ASP A 233 7.88 12.65 -11.39
N ASP A 234 8.75 13.65 -11.61
CA ASP A 234 8.84 14.86 -10.81
C ASP A 234 7.65 15.81 -10.99
N LEU A 235 6.90 15.68 -12.09
CA LEU A 235 5.71 16.48 -12.37
C LEU A 235 4.41 15.83 -11.88
N THR A 236 4.46 14.57 -11.42
CA THR A 236 3.24 13.83 -11.00
C THR A 236 2.91 14.03 -9.53
N PRO A 237 1.63 13.92 -9.12
CA PRO A 237 1.30 13.92 -7.71
C PRO A 237 1.71 12.61 -7.02
N VAL A 238 2.31 12.74 -5.84
CA VAL A 238 3.20 11.69 -5.32
C VAL A 238 2.50 10.60 -4.49
N VAL A 239 1.23 10.81 -4.13
CA VAL A 239 0.49 9.98 -3.15
C VAL A 239 0.34 8.51 -3.60
N TYR A 240 0.46 8.21 -4.89
CA TYR A 240 0.24 6.86 -5.42
C TYR A 240 1.48 6.20 -6.04
N ALA A 241 2.56 6.96 -6.27
CA ALA A 241 3.78 6.47 -6.89
C ALA A 241 4.50 5.43 -6.00
N ALA A 242 4.47 5.62 -4.67
CA ALA A 242 5.17 4.71 -3.75
C ALA A 242 4.54 3.30 -3.69
N GLU A 243 3.23 3.18 -3.91
CA GLU A 243 2.53 1.88 -3.87
C GLU A 243 2.78 1.04 -5.13
N THR A 244 3.02 1.69 -6.27
CA THR A 244 3.28 1.04 -7.58
C THR A 244 4.74 0.66 -7.79
N MET A 245 5.65 1.13 -6.94
CA MET A 245 7.08 0.85 -7.07
C MET A 245 7.50 -0.49 -6.46
N GLN A 246 8.44 -1.15 -7.13
CA GLN A 246 9.16 -2.29 -6.55
C GLN A 246 10.05 -1.84 -5.40
N LEU A 247 10.42 -2.77 -4.50
CA LEU A 247 11.16 -2.45 -3.27
C LEU A 247 12.46 -1.68 -3.52
N LYS A 248 13.26 -2.08 -4.54
CA LYS A 248 14.52 -1.42 -4.86
C LYS A 248 14.30 0.00 -5.39
N GLN A 249 13.34 0.15 -6.30
CA GLN A 249 12.95 1.46 -6.86
C GLN A 249 12.43 2.37 -5.75
N LEU A 250 11.57 1.86 -4.87
CA LEU A 250 11.03 2.60 -3.74
C LEU A 250 12.14 3.10 -2.79
N LYS A 251 13.15 2.28 -2.47
CA LYS A 251 14.27 2.71 -1.64
C LYS A 251 15.09 3.82 -2.29
N ASN A 252 15.39 3.69 -3.58
CA ASN A 252 16.12 4.72 -4.33
C ASN A 252 15.29 6.01 -4.44
N PHE A 253 13.99 5.88 -4.68
CA PHE A 253 13.05 6.98 -4.73
C PHE A 253 12.99 7.72 -3.38
N ILE A 254 12.87 7.01 -2.26
CA ILE A 254 12.89 7.60 -0.92
C ILE A 254 14.21 8.35 -0.67
N ALA A 255 15.36 7.76 -1.05
CA ALA A 255 16.65 8.43 -0.89
C ALA A 255 16.75 9.73 -1.72
N LYS A 256 16.25 9.70 -2.95
CA LYS A 256 16.17 10.87 -3.85
C LYS A 256 15.26 11.95 -3.25
N GLU A 257 14.04 11.59 -2.86
CA GLU A 257 13.08 12.51 -2.24
C GLU A 257 13.57 13.07 -0.89
N GLN A 258 14.31 12.29 -0.11
CA GLN A 258 14.91 12.74 1.14
C GLN A 258 16.03 13.77 0.89
N SER A 259 16.88 13.55 -0.12
CA SER A 259 17.91 14.51 -0.51
C SER A 259 17.35 15.84 -1.02
N ARG A 260 16.12 15.80 -1.56
CA ARG A 260 15.37 16.94 -2.08
C ARG A 260 14.53 17.67 -1.02
N GLY A 261 14.49 17.19 0.23
CA GLY A 261 13.67 17.82 1.27
C GLY A 261 12.15 17.71 1.06
N SER A 262 11.70 16.67 0.34
CA SER A 262 10.28 16.45 0.04
C SER A 262 9.42 16.36 1.31
N SER A 263 8.33 17.14 1.38
CA SER A 263 7.41 17.16 2.52
C SER A 263 6.63 15.85 2.70
N ASN A 264 6.52 15.05 1.65
CA ASN A 264 5.75 13.80 1.62
C ASN A 264 6.57 12.56 1.98
N ILE A 265 7.82 12.74 2.44
CA ILE A 265 8.74 11.63 2.76
C ILE A 265 8.12 10.59 3.71
N ASN A 266 7.30 11.06 4.64
CA ASN A 266 6.67 10.22 5.66
C ASN A 266 5.69 9.21 5.06
N ILE A 267 4.95 9.59 4.01
CA ILE A 267 4.04 8.69 3.30
C ILE A 267 4.81 7.51 2.70
N TYR A 268 5.94 7.79 2.04
CA TYR A 268 6.74 6.74 1.39
C TYR A 268 7.41 5.83 2.43
N LEU A 269 7.87 6.40 3.54
CA LEU A 269 8.44 5.62 4.64
C LEU A 269 7.39 4.70 5.27
N VAL A 270 6.15 5.16 5.47
CA VAL A 270 5.05 4.30 5.93
C VAL A 270 4.82 3.13 4.97
N VAL A 271 4.75 3.39 3.65
CA VAL A 271 4.62 2.34 2.63
C VAL A 271 5.77 1.33 2.70
N LEU A 272 7.01 1.82 2.80
CA LEU A 272 8.21 0.98 2.91
C LEU A 272 8.15 0.09 4.16
N TYR A 273 7.87 0.66 5.33
CA TYR A 273 7.82 -0.09 6.58
C TYR A 273 6.66 -1.09 6.61
N LYS A 274 5.52 -0.77 5.99
CA LYS A 274 4.40 -1.71 5.86
C LYS A 274 4.76 -2.97 5.10
N LYS A 275 5.62 -2.88 4.06
CA LYS A 275 6.09 -4.06 3.32
C LYS A 275 6.79 -5.10 4.21
N TYR A 276 7.37 -4.69 5.34
CA TYR A 276 7.98 -5.61 6.33
C TYR A 276 7.06 -5.91 7.53
N SER A 277 6.26 -4.94 7.96
CA SER A 277 5.34 -5.05 9.09
C SER A 277 4.23 -6.08 8.84
N VAL A 278 3.65 -6.10 7.63
CA VAL A 278 2.57 -7.03 7.24
C VAL A 278 2.98 -8.51 7.37
N PRO A 279 4.14 -8.95 6.87
CA PRO A 279 4.70 -10.28 7.14
C PRO A 279 4.74 -10.67 8.61
N ILE A 280 5.14 -9.75 9.48
CA ILE A 280 5.35 -9.98 10.91
C ILE A 280 4.00 -10.05 11.63
N SER A 281 3.04 -9.22 11.23
CA SER A 281 1.70 -9.25 11.81
C SER A 281 0.99 -10.58 11.58
N ALA A 282 1.22 -11.24 10.44
CA ALA A 282 0.69 -12.57 10.18
C ALA A 282 1.10 -13.60 11.25
N PHE A 283 2.34 -13.54 11.76
CA PHE A 283 2.81 -14.42 12.83
C PHE A 283 2.20 -14.04 14.19
N ILE A 284 2.12 -12.75 14.50
CA ILE A 284 1.51 -12.25 15.73
C ILE A 284 0.04 -12.67 15.80
N LEU A 285 -0.70 -12.43 14.71
CA LEU A 285 -2.08 -12.82 14.55
C LEU A 285 -2.22 -14.35 14.64
N THR A 286 -1.34 -15.13 14.02
CA THR A 286 -1.34 -16.60 14.16
C THR A 286 -1.26 -17.05 15.63
N ILE A 287 -0.39 -16.44 16.44
CA ILE A 287 -0.27 -16.76 17.87
C ILE A 287 -1.58 -16.43 18.60
N ILE A 288 -2.13 -15.25 18.38
CA ILE A 288 -3.39 -14.81 18.98
C ILE A 288 -4.52 -15.77 18.57
N ALA A 289 -4.62 -16.07 17.28
CA ALA A 289 -5.65 -16.93 16.70
C ALA A 289 -5.69 -18.28 17.39
N VAL A 290 -4.55 -18.98 17.44
CA VAL A 290 -4.47 -20.30 18.09
C VAL A 290 -4.77 -20.18 19.58
N SER A 291 -4.23 -19.17 20.25
CA SER A 291 -4.38 -19.02 21.71
C SER A 291 -5.82 -18.72 22.14
N VAL A 292 -6.56 -17.92 21.37
CA VAL A 292 -7.97 -17.59 21.65
C VAL A 292 -8.89 -18.77 21.33
N SER A 293 -8.58 -19.52 20.27
CA SER A 293 -9.46 -20.56 19.72
C SER A 293 -9.17 -21.97 20.22
N SER A 294 -8.02 -22.22 20.85
CA SER A 294 -7.65 -23.55 21.38
C SER A 294 -8.46 -23.96 22.60
N MET A 295 -9.07 -23.00 23.29
CA MET A 295 -9.90 -23.26 24.46
C MET A 295 -11.33 -23.60 24.06
N LYS A 296 -11.85 -24.71 24.60
CA LYS A 296 -13.27 -25.06 24.47
C LYS A 296 -14.10 -24.13 25.36
N ARG A 297 -15.01 -23.37 24.75
CA ARG A 297 -15.93 -22.46 25.47
C ARG A 297 -17.35 -22.97 25.40
N ARG A 298 -18.14 -22.74 26.46
CA ARG A 298 -19.54 -23.17 26.56
C ARG A 298 -20.46 -22.56 25.47
N GLY A 299 -20.08 -21.42 24.88
CA GLY A 299 -20.82 -20.78 23.78
C GLY A 299 -20.54 -21.34 22.37
N GLY A 300 -19.81 -22.47 22.26
CA GLY A 300 -19.53 -23.13 20.98
C GLY A 300 -18.53 -22.39 20.08
N MET A 301 -18.45 -22.80 18.80
CA MET A 301 -17.50 -22.25 17.83
C MET A 301 -17.71 -20.75 17.55
N GLY A 302 -18.97 -20.29 17.61
CA GLY A 302 -19.35 -18.92 17.24
C GLY A 302 -18.73 -17.85 18.14
N VAL A 303 -18.60 -18.11 19.44
CA VAL A 303 -17.99 -17.14 20.38
C VAL A 303 -16.50 -16.92 20.09
N ASN A 304 -15.75 -18.00 19.79
CA ASN A 304 -14.34 -17.88 19.44
C ASN A 304 -14.16 -17.11 18.12
N LEU A 305 -15.05 -17.34 17.15
CA LEU A 305 -15.08 -16.60 15.89
C LEU A 305 -15.40 -15.12 16.10
N ALA A 306 -16.41 -14.79 16.91
CA ALA A 306 -16.79 -13.41 17.18
C ALA A 306 -15.66 -12.63 17.87
N ILE A 307 -15.03 -13.20 18.89
CA ILE A 307 -13.88 -12.58 19.57
C ILE A 307 -12.70 -12.43 18.62
N GLY A 308 -12.45 -13.47 17.82
CA GLY A 308 -11.48 -13.44 16.74
C GLY A 308 -11.70 -12.27 15.80
N ILE A 309 -12.84 -12.23 15.12
CA ILE A 309 -13.23 -11.19 14.17
C ILE A 309 -13.13 -9.81 14.83
N ALA A 310 -13.61 -9.62 16.06
CA ALA A 310 -13.48 -8.37 16.79
C ALA A 310 -12.01 -7.96 16.97
N LEU A 311 -11.13 -8.88 17.39
CA LEU A 311 -9.69 -8.61 17.51
C LEU A 311 -9.04 -8.28 16.16
N ALA A 312 -9.47 -8.93 15.07
CA ALA A 312 -8.99 -8.61 13.72
C ALA A 312 -9.38 -7.20 13.30
N PHE A 313 -10.64 -6.81 13.53
CA PHE A 313 -11.11 -5.45 13.25
C PHE A 313 -10.38 -4.41 14.10
N ILE A 314 -10.16 -4.66 15.39
CA ILE A 314 -9.38 -3.77 16.25
C ILE A 314 -7.95 -3.65 15.73
N TYR A 315 -7.33 -4.74 15.29
CA TYR A 315 -5.99 -4.70 14.69
C TYR A 315 -5.96 -3.82 13.43
N VAL A 316 -6.89 -4.04 12.49
CA VAL A 316 -6.99 -3.26 11.24
C VAL A 316 -7.24 -1.78 11.54
N PHE A 317 -8.11 -1.50 12.50
CA PHE A 317 -8.41 -0.13 12.91
C PHE A 317 -7.18 0.56 13.51
N PHE A 318 -6.45 -0.12 14.40
CA PHE A 318 -5.18 0.37 14.94
C PHE A 318 -4.14 0.59 13.84
N ASP A 319 -3.93 -0.40 12.96
CA ASP A 319 -3.00 -0.26 11.83
C ASP A 319 -3.33 0.97 10.99
N LYS A 320 -4.61 1.18 10.65
CA LYS A 320 -5.03 2.32 9.83
C LYS A 320 -4.82 3.65 10.55
N ILE A 321 -5.22 3.78 11.82
CA ILE A 321 -5.03 5.02 12.58
C ILE A 321 -3.56 5.39 12.64
N PHE A 322 -2.70 4.47 13.08
CA PHE A 322 -1.29 4.78 13.25
C PHE A 322 -0.60 5.06 11.91
N SER A 323 -1.01 4.39 10.84
CA SER A 323 -0.49 4.69 9.49
C SER A 323 -0.80 6.12 9.06
N VAL A 324 -2.06 6.56 9.26
CA VAL A 324 -2.47 7.93 8.93
C VAL A 324 -1.73 8.95 9.80
N LEU A 325 -1.51 8.67 11.08
CA LEU A 325 -0.71 9.54 11.96
C LEU A 325 0.77 9.61 11.53
N GLY A 326 1.32 8.49 11.03
CA GLY A 326 2.66 8.43 10.46
C GLY A 326 2.77 9.22 9.15
N GLU A 327 1.78 9.09 8.27
CA GLU A 327 1.68 9.84 7.01
C GLU A 327 1.56 11.36 7.26
N ALA A 328 0.76 11.76 8.25
CA ALA A 328 0.53 13.17 8.62
C ALA A 328 1.68 13.80 9.43
N SER A 329 2.85 13.15 9.51
CA SER A 329 4.03 13.65 10.24
C SER A 329 3.85 13.87 11.75
N SER A 330 2.79 13.32 12.35
CA SER A 330 2.52 13.48 13.79
C SER A 330 3.41 12.57 14.65
N ILE A 331 3.82 11.42 14.11
CA ILE A 331 4.64 10.41 14.77
C ILE A 331 5.69 9.91 13.75
N PRO A 332 6.93 9.58 14.16
CA PRO A 332 7.89 8.97 13.25
C PRO A 332 7.32 7.74 12.52
N PRO A 333 7.42 7.65 11.17
CA PRO A 333 6.78 6.59 10.38
C PRO A 333 7.12 5.16 10.83
N ILE A 334 8.36 4.94 11.29
CA ILE A 334 8.78 3.64 11.80
C ILE A 334 8.05 3.27 13.10
N ILE A 335 7.79 4.24 13.97
CA ILE A 335 7.07 4.01 15.22
C ILE A 335 5.60 3.76 14.91
N ALA A 336 5.01 4.61 14.07
CA ALA A 336 3.63 4.49 13.61
C ALA A 336 3.30 3.08 13.09
N VAL A 337 4.10 2.56 12.16
CA VAL A 337 3.83 1.25 11.54
C VAL A 337 4.05 0.08 12.51
N TRP A 338 4.91 0.22 13.52
CA TRP A 338 5.28 -0.88 14.41
C TRP A 338 4.50 -0.93 15.73
N ILE A 339 3.93 0.19 16.19
CA ILE A 339 3.12 0.23 17.43
C ILE A 339 2.01 -0.84 17.42
N PRO A 340 1.16 -0.94 16.38
CA PRO A 340 0.09 -1.95 16.36
C PRO A 340 0.63 -3.36 16.52
N ASN A 341 1.73 -3.70 15.83
CA ASN A 341 2.35 -5.01 15.96
C ASN A 341 2.90 -5.27 17.35
N ILE A 342 3.57 -4.29 17.97
CA ILE A 342 4.13 -4.46 19.32
C ILE A 342 3.00 -4.69 20.33
N VAL A 343 1.94 -3.88 20.29
CA VAL A 343 0.78 -4.02 21.19
C VAL A 343 0.15 -5.40 21.04
N PHE A 344 -0.09 -5.84 19.81
CA PHE A 344 -0.68 -7.15 19.55
C PHE A 344 0.28 -8.30 19.83
N ALA A 345 1.60 -8.11 19.69
CA ALA A 345 2.59 -9.11 20.09
C ALA A 345 2.58 -9.33 21.61
N ILE A 346 2.50 -8.25 22.40
CA ILE A 346 2.36 -8.33 23.87
C ILE A 346 1.07 -9.07 24.24
N LEU A 347 -0.05 -8.70 23.60
CA LEU A 347 -1.33 -9.39 23.79
C LEU A 347 -1.23 -10.89 23.42
N GLY A 348 -0.60 -11.21 22.29
CA GLY A 348 -0.39 -12.58 21.83
C GLY A 348 0.44 -13.41 22.81
N ILE A 349 1.51 -12.84 23.36
CA ILE A 349 2.33 -13.50 24.39
C ILE A 349 1.52 -13.74 25.67
N TYR A 350 0.74 -12.74 26.11
CA TYR A 350 -0.14 -12.87 27.27
C TYR A 350 -1.17 -13.98 27.08
N LEU A 351 -1.89 -13.98 25.96
CA LEU A 351 -2.89 -14.99 25.62
C LEU A 351 -2.27 -16.38 25.48
N LEU A 352 -1.08 -16.47 24.87
CA LEU A 352 -0.36 -17.73 24.72
C LEU A 352 0.05 -18.34 26.07
N ARG A 353 0.51 -17.51 27.02
CA ARG A 353 0.84 -17.97 28.37
C ARG A 353 -0.40 -18.50 29.10
N ASN A 354 -1.55 -17.85 28.93
CA ASN A 354 -2.80 -18.29 29.52
C ASN A 354 -3.34 -19.56 28.85
N ALA A 355 -3.12 -19.75 27.55
CA ALA A 355 -3.54 -20.95 26.80
C ALA A 355 -2.68 -22.20 27.07
N ARG A 356 -1.47 -22.03 27.60
CA ARG A 356 -0.60 -23.13 28.02
C ARG A 356 -0.94 -23.69 29.41
N ARG A 357 -1.64 -22.90 30.23
CA ARG A 357 -2.17 -23.33 31.53
C ARG A 357 -3.50 -24.03 31.30
#